data_AF-A0A2N5YK39-F1
#
_entry.id   AF-A0A2N5YK39-F1
#
_cell.length_a   1.000
_cell.length_b   1.000
_cell.length_c   1.000
_cell.angle_alpha   90.00
_cell.angle_beta   90.00
_cell.angle_gamma   90.00
#
_symmetry.space_group_name_H-M   'P 1'
#
loop_
_entity.id
_entity.type
_entity.pdbx_description
1 polymer ?
#
loop_
_entity_poly.entity_id
_entity_poly.type
_entity_poly.pdbx_seq_one_letter_code
_entity_poly.pdbx_strand_id
1 'polypeptide(L)'
;MAILTITSCESSNTAKQEETSEDTLAVDTTAKDFNYVVDQFGDVKIMRYQIPGFDELSLQQKKLVYYLSQAALFGRDITFDQNYKHNLCIRRTLEEIYKNFTGDKTTEDYKNFEVFLKRV
;
A
#
# COMPACT_ATOMS: atom_id res chain seq x y z
N MET A 1 9.37 7.36 52.42
CA MET A 1 8.11 6.66 52.12
C MET A 1 7.00 7.70 52.00
N ALA A 2 6.81 8.23 50.79
CA ALA A 2 5.66 9.06 50.46
C ALA A 2 4.82 8.23 49.48
N ILE A 3 3.73 7.67 50.00
CA ILE A 3 2.75 6.90 49.26
C ILE A 3 1.81 7.92 48.62
N LEU A 4 1.82 8.01 47.29
CA LEU A 4 0.83 8.76 46.52
C LEU A 4 -0.03 7.74 45.77
N THR A 5 -1.16 7.38 46.37
CA THR A 5 -2.16 6.47 45.81
C THR A 5 -2.96 7.15 44.72
N ILE A 6 -3.00 6.53 43.55
CA ILE A 6 -3.83 6.92 42.40
C ILE A 6 -5.23 6.36 42.65
N THR A 7 -6.21 7.23 42.92
CA THR A 7 -7.61 6.85 43.07
C THR A 7 -8.21 6.58 41.69
N SER A 8 -8.44 5.29 41.41
CA SER A 8 -9.27 4.79 40.31
C SER A 8 -10.74 4.99 40.67
N CYS A 9 -11.48 5.71 39.83
CA CYS A 9 -12.94 5.81 39.91
C CYS A 9 -13.53 4.71 39.02
N GLU A 10 -14.02 3.63 39.64
CA GLU A 10 -14.99 2.72 39.02
C GLU A 10 -16.39 3.18 39.41
N SER A 11 -17.22 3.48 38.40
CA SER A 11 -18.66 3.51 38.53
C SER A 11 -19.25 2.98 37.24
N SER A 12 -19.72 1.74 37.35
CA SER A 12 -20.61 1.06 36.42
C SER A 12 -21.85 1.90 36.13
N ASN A 13 -22.17 2.16 34.87
CA ASN A 13 -23.42 1.66 34.29
C ASN A 13 -23.50 1.82 32.77
N THR A 14 -24.04 0.78 32.16
CA THR A 14 -24.33 0.58 30.74
C THR A 14 -25.41 1.55 30.26
N ALA A 15 -25.15 2.28 29.18
CA ALA A 15 -26.19 2.83 28.30
C ALA A 15 -25.61 2.93 26.87
N LYS A 16 -26.22 2.16 25.98
CA LYS A 16 -25.93 2.05 24.56
C LYS A 16 -26.74 3.12 23.83
N GLN A 17 -26.10 4.00 23.06
CA GLN A 17 -26.74 4.71 21.96
C GLN A 17 -25.71 5.16 20.93
N GLU A 18 -26.07 4.93 19.67
CA GLU A 18 -25.36 5.19 18.43
C GLU A 18 -25.26 6.69 18.15
N GLU A 19 -24.14 7.11 17.55
CA GLU A 19 -24.07 8.08 16.45
C GLU A 19 -22.58 8.31 16.12
N THR A 20 -22.14 7.99 14.90
CA THR A 20 -21.01 8.65 14.26
C THR A 20 -21.28 8.68 12.77
N SER A 21 -21.64 9.89 12.34
CA SER A 21 -21.60 10.38 10.98
C SER A 21 -20.25 10.07 10.32
N GLU A 22 -20.24 9.25 9.28
CA GLU A 22 -19.17 9.24 8.29
C GLU A 22 -19.74 9.71 6.94
N ASP A 23 -19.53 11.01 6.74
CA ASP A 23 -19.16 11.68 5.50
C ASP A 23 -19.51 10.96 4.19
N THR A 24 -20.61 11.41 3.57
CA THR A 24 -20.93 11.12 2.18
C THR A 24 -19.85 11.75 1.28
N LEU A 25 -18.81 10.98 0.99
CA LEU A 25 -17.88 11.29 -0.09
C LEU A 25 -18.68 11.36 -1.39
N ALA A 26 -18.71 12.54 -1.98
CA ALA A 26 -19.35 12.83 -3.24
C ALA A 26 -18.94 11.79 -4.29
N VAL A 27 -19.90 10.95 -4.68
CA VAL A 27 -19.76 10.00 -5.78
C VAL A 27 -19.75 10.81 -7.05
N ASP A 28 -18.54 11.07 -7.56
CA ASP A 28 -18.34 11.70 -8.86
C ASP A 28 -18.98 10.80 -9.93
N THR A 29 -20.13 11.25 -10.43
CA THR A 29 -21.07 10.44 -11.21
C THR A 29 -20.68 10.39 -12.69
N THR A 30 -19.42 10.07 -12.97
CA THR A 30 -18.95 9.74 -14.32
C THR A 30 -18.36 8.33 -14.32
N ALA A 31 -19.21 7.35 -14.02
CA ALA A 31 -18.87 5.93 -14.01
C ALA A 31 -18.52 5.44 -15.42
N LYS A 32 -17.28 5.70 -15.86
CA LYS A 32 -16.53 4.75 -16.67
C LYS A 32 -16.28 3.54 -15.78
N ASP A 33 -16.52 2.34 -16.29
CA ASP A 33 -16.19 1.08 -15.60
C ASP A 33 -14.74 1.12 -15.11
N PHE A 34 -14.54 1.36 -13.80
CA PHE A 34 -13.22 1.39 -13.21
C PHE A 34 -12.87 -0.03 -12.78
N ASN A 35 -12.02 -0.71 -13.56
CA ASN A 35 -11.52 -2.02 -13.15
C ASN A 35 -10.56 -1.86 -11.97
N TYR A 36 -10.98 -2.30 -10.78
CA TYR A 36 -10.20 -2.26 -9.55
C TYR A 36 -9.09 -3.31 -9.52
N VAL A 37 -9.23 -4.41 -10.26
CA VAL A 37 -8.25 -5.51 -10.27
C VAL A 37 -7.25 -5.29 -11.40
N VAL A 38 -5.96 -5.25 -11.05
CA VAL A 38 -4.86 -5.02 -12.00
C VAL A 38 -4.26 -6.34 -12.45
N ASP A 39 -3.96 -7.23 -11.50
CA ASP A 39 -3.31 -8.51 -11.76
C ASP A 39 -3.64 -9.50 -10.63
N GLN A 40 -3.50 -10.80 -10.91
CA GLN A 40 -3.61 -11.86 -9.92
C GLN A 40 -2.56 -12.94 -10.22
N PHE A 41 -1.75 -13.28 -9.23
CA PHE A 41 -0.71 -14.29 -9.35
C PHE A 41 -0.55 -15.04 -8.03
N GLY A 42 -0.37 -16.37 -8.10
CA GLY A 42 -0.32 -17.22 -6.91
C GLY A 42 -1.54 -16.98 -6.00
N ASP A 43 -1.27 -16.63 -4.75
CA ASP A 43 -2.23 -16.30 -3.70
C ASP A 43 -2.51 -14.79 -3.55
N VAL A 44 -1.97 -13.94 -4.42
CA VAL A 44 -2.02 -12.47 -4.31
C VAL A 44 -2.87 -11.85 -5.43
N LYS A 45 -3.69 -10.85 -5.07
CA LYS A 45 -4.46 -10.02 -6.01
C LYS A 45 -4.04 -8.56 -5.87
N ILE A 46 -3.61 -7.95 -6.98
CA ILE A 46 -3.23 -6.55 -7.03
C ILE A 46 -4.45 -5.71 -7.37
N MET A 47 -4.77 -4.76 -6.49
CA MET A 47 -5.90 -3.85 -6.64
C MET A 47 -5.42 -2.40 -6.69
N ARG A 48 -6.18 -1.54 -7.35
CA ARG A 48 -5.95 -0.09 -7.38
C ARG A 48 -7.18 0.65 -6.87
N TYR A 49 -6.95 1.80 -6.26
CA TYR A 49 -7.99 2.68 -5.75
C TYR A 49 -8.00 4.00 -6.52
N GLN A 50 -9.15 4.66 -6.56
CA GLN A 50 -9.27 6.02 -7.06
C GLN A 50 -8.95 7.01 -5.94
N ILE A 51 -8.42 8.18 -6.31
CA ILE A 51 -8.19 9.29 -5.39
C ILE A 51 -9.19 10.40 -5.74
N PRO A 52 -10.45 10.32 -5.26
CA PRO A 52 -11.45 11.35 -5.52
C PRO A 52 -10.99 12.69 -4.93
N GLY A 53 -11.35 13.79 -5.58
CA GLY A 53 -11.01 15.14 -5.12
C GLY A 53 -9.53 15.55 -5.29
N PHE A 54 -8.66 14.68 -5.85
CA PHE A 54 -7.27 15.08 -6.13
C PHE A 54 -7.22 16.26 -7.11
N ASP A 55 -8.12 16.29 -8.09
CA ASP A 55 -8.17 17.35 -9.11
C ASP A 55 -8.64 18.70 -8.56
N GLU A 56 -9.39 18.69 -7.47
CA GLU A 56 -9.91 19.89 -6.79
C GLU A 56 -8.84 20.60 -5.95
N LEU A 57 -7.72 19.93 -5.67
CA LEU A 57 -6.62 20.51 -4.89
C LEU A 57 -5.98 21.70 -5.62
N SER A 58 -5.62 22.73 -4.85
CA SER A 58 -4.81 23.84 -5.36
C SER A 58 -3.44 23.35 -5.85
N LEU A 59 -2.79 24.12 -6.73
CA LEU A 59 -1.46 23.78 -7.24
C LEU A 59 -0.42 23.63 -6.11
N GLN A 60 -0.52 24.44 -5.04
CA GLN A 60 0.39 24.34 -3.90
C GLN A 60 0.18 23.03 -3.12
N GLN A 61 -1.08 22.63 -2.89
CA GLN A 61 -1.41 21.36 -2.25
C GLN A 61 -0.97 20.16 -3.11
N LYS A 62 -1.20 20.20 -4.43
CA LYS A 62 -0.71 19.16 -5.35
C LYS A 62 0.80 19.01 -5.31
N LYS A 63 1.55 20.12 -5.26
CA LYS A 63 3.01 20.11 -5.10
C LYS A 63 3.43 19.50 -3.76
N LEU A 64 2.75 19.85 -2.67
CA LEU A 64 3.02 19.28 -1.35
C LEU A 64 2.80 17.76 -1.36
N VAL A 65 1.64 17.30 -1.85
CA VAL A 65 1.32 15.88 -1.98
C VAL A 65 2.38 15.17 -2.83
N TYR A 66 2.75 15.74 -3.97
CA TYR A 66 3.80 15.18 -4.83
C TYR A 66 5.11 14.97 -4.08
N TYR A 67 5.61 15.98 -3.35
CA TYR A 67 6.88 15.84 -2.62
C TYR A 67 6.80 14.83 -1.48
N LEU A 68 5.67 14.76 -0.77
CA LEU A 68 5.45 13.75 0.27
C LEU A 68 5.39 12.34 -0.31
N SER A 69 4.70 12.16 -1.44
CA SER A 69 4.65 10.87 -2.15
C SER A 69 6.04 10.44 -2.61
N GLN A 70 6.85 11.36 -3.15
CA GLN A 70 8.22 11.05 -3.53
C GLN A 70 9.07 10.63 -2.32
N ALA A 71 8.99 11.38 -1.21
CA ALA A 71 9.68 11.04 0.03
C ALA A 71 9.28 9.64 0.54
N ALA A 72 8.00 9.28 0.46
CA ALA A 72 7.52 7.94 0.84
C ALA A 72 8.09 6.84 -0.08
N LEU A 73 8.15 7.07 -1.40
CA LEU A 73 8.68 6.09 -2.36
C LEU A 73 10.17 5.78 -2.15
N PHE A 74 10.97 6.76 -1.72
CA PHE A 74 12.39 6.56 -1.43
C PHE A 74 12.65 5.59 -0.26
N GLY A 75 11.67 5.37 0.63
CA GLY A 75 11.78 4.43 1.74
C GLY A 75 11.78 2.96 1.32
N ARG A 76 11.43 2.63 0.06
CA ARG A 76 11.26 1.25 -0.40
C ARG A 76 12.49 0.38 -0.18
N ASP A 77 13.65 0.82 -0.68
CA ASP A 77 14.87 0.01 -0.59
C ASP A 77 15.35 -0.19 0.87
N ILE A 78 14.99 0.73 1.78
CA ILE A 78 15.28 0.61 3.22
C ILE A 78 14.49 -0.57 3.80
N THR A 79 13.19 -0.67 3.51
CA THR A 79 12.36 -1.78 4.00
C THR A 79 12.85 -3.13 3.48
N PHE A 80 13.28 -3.20 2.23
CA PHE A 80 13.87 -4.44 1.68
C PHE A 80 15.12 -4.87 2.44
N ASP A 81 16.02 -3.93 2.74
CA ASP A 81 17.26 -4.19 3.49
C ASP A 81 16.99 -4.62 4.94
N GLN A 82 16.00 -3.98 5.58
CA GLN A 82 15.57 -4.31 6.94
C GLN A 82 14.99 -5.72 7.07
N ASN A 83 14.22 -6.17 6.07
CA ASN A 83 13.58 -7.48 6.10
C ASN A 83 14.59 -8.63 6.01
N TYR A 84 15.65 -8.47 5.19
CA TYR A 84 16.72 -9.47 5.07
C TYR A 84 17.96 -8.92 4.36
N LYS A 85 19.14 -9.26 4.89
CA LYS A 85 20.46 -8.79 4.42
C LYS A 85 20.81 -9.04 2.94
N HIS A 86 20.13 -9.96 2.26
CA HIS A 86 20.41 -10.26 0.84
C HIS A 86 19.28 -9.86 -0.10
N ASN A 87 18.18 -9.27 0.40
CA ASN A 87 17.02 -8.92 -0.40
C ASN A 87 17.35 -7.97 -1.54
N LEU A 88 18.12 -6.91 -1.27
CA LEU A 88 18.49 -5.96 -2.32
C LEU A 88 19.32 -6.61 -3.43
N CYS A 89 20.25 -7.51 -3.08
CA CYS A 89 21.06 -8.24 -4.06
C CYS A 89 20.19 -9.19 -4.89
N ILE A 90 19.34 -9.98 -4.24
CA ILE A 90 18.44 -10.93 -4.90
C ILE A 90 17.48 -10.18 -5.83
N ARG A 91 16.74 -9.18 -5.32
CA ARG A 91 15.80 -8.38 -6.10
C ARG A 91 16.45 -7.77 -7.34
N ARG A 92 17.58 -7.07 -7.18
CA ARG A 92 18.29 -6.43 -8.30
C ARG A 92 18.75 -7.45 -9.35
N THR A 93 19.23 -8.61 -8.91
CA THR A 93 19.67 -9.69 -9.83
C THR A 93 18.50 -10.25 -10.62
N LEU A 94 17.37 -10.55 -9.96
CA LEU A 94 16.18 -11.08 -10.62
C LEU A 94 15.54 -10.04 -11.56
N GLU A 95 15.49 -8.77 -11.16
CA GLU A 95 15.02 -7.68 -12.01
C GLU A 95 15.88 -7.52 -13.27
N GLU A 96 17.20 -7.67 -13.16
CA GLU A 96 18.10 -7.57 -14.30
C GLU A 96 17.91 -8.75 -15.26
N ILE A 97 17.71 -9.95 -14.74
CA ILE A 97 17.34 -11.12 -15.55
C ILE A 97 16.02 -10.85 -16.26
N TYR A 98 14.98 -10.39 -15.55
CA TYR A 98 13.66 -10.13 -16.15
C TYR A 98 13.71 -9.10 -17.29
N LYS A 99 14.48 -8.01 -17.11
CA LYS A 99 14.62 -6.95 -18.11
C LYS A 99 15.37 -7.40 -19.36
N ASN A 100 16.42 -8.21 -19.20
CA ASN A 100 17.33 -8.57 -20.30
C ASN A 100 17.13 -9.98 -20.85
N PHE A 101 16.18 -10.76 -20.33
CA PHE A 101 15.94 -12.11 -20.81
C PHE A 101 15.42 -12.11 -22.25
N THR A 102 16.21 -12.66 -23.17
CA THR A 102 15.91 -12.81 -24.61
C THR A 102 15.42 -14.20 -25.00
N GLY A 103 15.27 -15.11 -24.04
CA GLY A 103 14.76 -16.46 -24.26
C GLY A 103 13.23 -16.50 -24.38
N ASP A 104 12.68 -17.71 -24.49
CA ASP A 104 11.23 -17.93 -24.60
C ASP A 104 10.52 -17.74 -23.24
N LYS A 105 9.71 -16.68 -23.15
CA LYS A 105 8.93 -16.31 -21.98
C LYS A 105 7.64 -17.14 -21.79
N THR A 106 7.31 -18.01 -22.75
CA THR A 106 6.12 -18.86 -22.68
C THR A 106 6.39 -20.18 -21.95
N THR A 107 7.66 -20.50 -21.73
CA THR A 107 8.12 -21.67 -20.98
C THR A 107 7.61 -21.65 -19.53
N GLU A 108 7.35 -22.84 -19.00
CA GLU A 108 6.84 -23.00 -17.64
C GLU A 108 7.85 -22.49 -16.59
N ASP A 109 9.14 -22.72 -16.82
CA ASP A 109 10.21 -22.22 -15.95
C ASP A 109 10.23 -20.69 -15.87
N TYR A 110 10.04 -20.00 -17.00
CA TYR A 110 9.99 -18.55 -17.02
C TYR A 110 8.74 -18.01 -16.32
N LYS A 111 7.58 -18.66 -16.49
CA LYS A 111 6.35 -18.28 -15.77
C LYS A 111 6.52 -18.43 -14.26
N ASN A 112 7.13 -19.53 -13.81
CA ASN A 112 7.42 -19.75 -12.39
C ASN A 112 8.41 -18.71 -11.84
N PHE A 113 9.44 -18.37 -12.63
CA PHE A 113 10.36 -17.28 -12.31
C PHE A 113 9.64 -15.93 -12.19
N GLU A 114 8.75 -15.60 -13.12
CA GLU A 114 7.98 -14.36 -13.09
C GLU A 114 7.07 -14.28 -11.87
N VAL A 115 6.35 -15.37 -11.54
CA VAL A 115 5.53 -15.45 -10.32
C VAL A 115 6.41 -15.28 -9.07
N PHE A 116 7.60 -15.87 -9.02
CA PHE A 116 8.52 -15.69 -7.90
C PHE A 116 8.96 -14.23 -7.78
N LEU A 117 9.39 -13.60 -8.87
CA LEU A 117 9.80 -12.19 -8.87
C LEU A 117 8.67 -11.25 -8.44
N LYS A 118 7.43 -11.50 -8.86
CA LYS A 118 6.27 -10.70 -8.44
C LYS A 118 5.96 -10.80 -6.94
N ARG A 119 6.44 -11.84 -6.26
CA ARG A 119 6.25 -12.05 -4.81
C ARG A 119 7.37 -11.45 -3.96
N VAL A 120 8.52 -11.13 -4.54
CA VAL A 120 9.67 -10.49 -3.87
C VAL A 120 9.42 -9.00 -3.73
#